data_AF-U3U4F9-F1
#
_entry.id   AF-U3U4F9-F1
#
_cell.length_a   1.000
_cell.length_b   1.000
_cell.length_c   1.000
_cell.angle_alpha   90.00
_cell.angle_beta   90.00
_cell.angle_gamma   90.00
#
_symmetry.space_group_name_H-M   'P 1'
#
loop_
_entity.id
_entity.type
_entity.pdbx_description
1 polymer ?
#
loop_
_entity_poly.entity_id
_entity_poly.type
_entity_poly.pdbx_seq_one_letter_code
_entity_poly.pdbx_strand_id
1 'polypeptide(L)' 'MGIIFDKPLIGVVMCQNPIGNHVGQTVHNKYLDAVVLAGGVPLPLPHQLMHAPQLLRKQYDAAGRHFAHRQSKQY' A
#
# COMPACT_ATOMS: atom_id res chain seq x y z
N MET A 1 5.80 -5.13 -24.93
CA MET A 1 6.25 -3.90 -24.24
C MET A 1 5.82 -3.99 -22.80
N GLY A 2 6.77 -4.09 -21.87
CA GLY A 2 6.48 -4.18 -20.44
C GLY A 2 5.98 -2.84 -19.91
N ILE A 3 4.98 -2.89 -19.04
CA ILE A 3 4.59 -1.75 -18.21
C ILE A 3 5.78 -1.39 -17.31
N ILE A 4 6.53 -0.36 -17.67
CA ILE A 4 7.57 0.20 -16.80
C ILE A 4 6.85 1.07 -15.79
N PHE A 5 6.77 0.58 -14.55
CA PHE A 5 6.28 1.36 -13.43
C PHE A 5 7.44 2.14 -12.84
N ASP A 6 7.55 3.42 -13.16
CA ASP A 6 8.65 4.25 -12.65
C ASP A 6 8.57 4.52 -11.14
N LYS A 7 7.42 4.19 -10.51
CA LYS A 7 7.22 4.37 -9.07
C LYS A 7 6.98 3.00 -8.41
N PRO A 8 7.88 2.54 -7.53
CA PRO A 8 7.71 1.25 -6.86
C PRO A 8 6.54 1.30 -5.88
N LEU A 9 5.74 0.24 -5.86
CA LEU A 9 4.68 0.03 -4.87
C LEU A 9 5.31 -0.51 -3.57
N ILE A 10 5.16 0.22 -2.46
CA ILE A 10 5.80 -0.10 -1.18
C ILE A 10 4.73 -0.50 -0.17
N GLY A 11 4.76 -1.76 0.28
CA GLY A 11 3.90 -2.24 1.36
C GLY A 11 4.35 -1.70 2.72
N VAL A 12 3.46 -1.02 3.45
CA VAL A 12 3.74 -0.45 4.77
C VAL A 12 2.88 -1.14 5.81
N VAL A 13 3.50 -1.89 6.72
CA VAL A 13 2.81 -2.60 7.81
C VAL A 13 2.20 -1.61 8.78
N MET A 14 0.92 -1.77 9.07
CA MET A 14 0.19 -0.93 10.03
C MET A 14 0.40 -1.43 11.46
N CYS A 15 0.23 -0.55 12.44
CA CYS A 15 0.19 -0.88 13.86
C CYS A 15 -1.25 -1.14 14.32
N GLN A 16 -1.44 -1.96 15.35
CA GLN A 16 -2.71 -2.07 16.07
C GLN A 16 -2.70 -1.11 17.27
N ASN A 17 -3.66 -0.19 17.29
CA ASN A 17 -3.79 0.78 18.37
C ASN A 17 -5.27 0.96 18.75
N PRO A 18 -5.58 1.21 20.02
CA PRO A 18 -6.92 1.63 20.40
C PRO A 18 -7.21 3.01 19.80
N ILE A 19 -8.37 3.14 19.16
CA ILE A 19 -8.93 4.39 18.64
C ILE A 19 -10.32 4.53 19.25
N GLY A 20 -10.45 5.33 20.31
CA GLY A 20 -11.64 5.34 21.15
C GLY A 20 -11.91 3.95 21.73
N ASN A 21 -13.12 3.43 21.54
CA ASN A 21 -13.54 2.12 22.05
C ASN A 21 -13.26 0.96 21.09
N HIS A 22 -12.54 1.18 19.99
CA HIS A 22 -12.28 0.16 18.97
C HIS A 22 -10.78 -0.04 18.74
N VAL A 23 -10.39 -1.25 18.36
CA VAL A 23 -9.02 -1.53 17.88
C VAL A 23 -8.93 -1.12 16.41
N GLY A 24 -8.10 -0.13 16.13
CA GLY A 24 -7.83 0.35 14.78
C GLY A 24 -6.48 -0.12 14.25
N GLN A 25 -6.36 -0.16 12.92
CA GLN A 25 -5.08 -0.27 12.22
C GLN A 25 -4.61 1.14 11.88
N THR A 26 -3.43 1.54 12.33
CA THR A 26 -2.92 2.90 12.11
C THR A 26 -1.53 2.89 11.53
N VAL A 27 -1.19 3.96 10.83
CA VAL A 27 0.17 4.28 10.42
C VAL A 27 0.29 5.80 10.47
N HIS A 28 1.39 6.32 11.03
CA HIS A 28 1.58 7.77 11.05
C HIS A 28 1.90 8.30 9.65
N ASN A 29 1.33 9.45 9.30
CA ASN A 29 1.54 10.09 8.00
C ASN A 29 3.01 10.26 7.65
N LYS A 30 3.87 10.63 8.62
CA LYS A 30 5.32 10.78 8.40
C LYS A 30 5.99 9.59 7.70
N TYR A 31 5.49 8.37 7.92
CA TYR A 31 6.01 7.17 7.26
C TYR A 31 5.51 7.06 5.81
N LEU A 32 4.25 7.38 5.56
CA LEU A 32 3.68 7.39 4.20
C LEU A 32 4.26 8.53 3.37
N ASP A 33 4.40 9.72 3.96
CA ASP A 33 4.96 10.91 3.34
C ASP A 33 6.41 10.67 2.92
N ALA A 34 7.22 10.02 3.77
CA ALA A 34 8.59 9.64 3.44
C ALA A 34 8.67 8.72 2.21
N VAL A 35 7.74 7.75 2.09
CA VAL A 35 7.67 6.87 0.91
C VAL A 35 7.32 7.66 -0.35
N VAL A 36 6.34 8.59 -0.27
CA VAL A 36 5.94 9.43 -1.40
C VAL A 36 7.07 10.36 -1.84
N LEU A 37 7.75 11.00 -0.88
CA LEU A 37 8.88 11.88 -1.14
C LEU A 37 10.06 11.14 -1.79
N ALA A 38 10.24 9.86 -1.48
CA ALA A 38 11.23 8.99 -2.13
C ALA A 38 10.79 8.50 -3.53
N GLY A 39 9.64 8.94 -4.05
CA GLY A 39 9.11 8.53 -5.35
C GLY A 39 8.34 7.21 -5.34
N GLY A 40 8.10 6.62 -4.17
CA GLY A 40 7.32 5.40 -4.01
C GLY A 40 5.81 5.65 -3.90
N VAL A 41 5.05 4.56 -3.97
CA VAL A 41 3.59 4.55 -3.74
C VAL A 41 3.30 3.71 -2.51
N PRO A 42 2.90 4.31 -1.37
CA PRO A 42 2.65 3.54 -0.17
C PRO A 42 1.34 2.75 -0.25
N LEU A 43 1.37 1.50 0.18
CA LEU A 43 0.22 0.61 0.34
C LEU A 43 0.13 0.14 1.80
N PRO A 44 -0.82 0.66 2.60
CA PRO A 44 -1.01 0.21 3.98
C PRO A 44 -1.42 -1.26 4.04
N LEU A 45 -0.79 -2.02 4.94
CA LEU A 45 -1.00 -3.45 5.15
C LEU A 45 -1.50 -3.72 6.57
N PRO A 46 -2.82 -3.96 6.75
CA PRO A 46 -3.39 -4.42 8.00
C PRO A 46 -2.82 -5.77 8.45
N HIS A 47 -2.71 -6.00 9.76
CA HIS A 47 -2.25 -7.27 10.33
C HIS A 47 -3.03 -8.49 9.83
N GLN A 48 -4.33 -8.35 9.57
CA GLN A 48 -5.18 -9.43 9.04
C GLN A 48 -4.64 -10.01 7.72
N LEU A 49 -3.97 -9.20 6.89
CA LEU A 49 -3.37 -9.67 5.64
C LEU A 49 -2.12 -10.53 5.89
N MET A 50 -1.42 -10.35 7.01
CA MET A 50 -0.27 -11.20 7.38
C MET A 50 -0.72 -12.61 7.75
N HIS A 51 -1.94 -12.75 8.26
CA HIS A 51 -2.52 -14.04 8.65
C HIS A 51 -3.17 -14.76 7.46
N ALA A 52 -3.25 -14.12 6.29
CA ALA A 52 -3.84 -14.67 5.07
C ALA A 52 -2.95 -14.37 3.84
N PRO A 53 -1.84 -15.11 3.64
CA PRO A 53 -0.87 -14.87 2.56
C PRO A 53 -1.49 -14.78 1.16
N GLN A 54 -2.55 -15.55 0.91
CA GLN A 54 -3.32 -15.53 -0.33
C GLN A 54 -4.05 -14.21 -0.57
N LEU A 55 -4.51 -13.53 0.49
CA LEU A 55 -5.14 -12.22 0.40
C LEU A 55 -4.09 -11.13 0.21
N LEU A 56 -2.94 -11.26 0.88
CA LEU A 56 -1.80 -10.37 0.69
C LEU A 56 -1.36 -10.34 -0.78
N ARG A 57 -1.19 -11.51 -1.41
CA ARG A 57 -0.84 -11.59 -2.84
C ARG A 57 -1.88 -10.91 -3.73
N LYS A 58 -3.18 -11.18 -3.50
CA LYS A 58 -4.27 -10.53 -4.24
C LYS A 58 -4.26 -9.01 -4.08
N GLN A 59 -3.94 -8.51 -2.89
CA GLN A 59 -3.84 -7.08 -2.61
C GLN A 59 -2.71 -6.43 -3.40
N TYR A 60 -1.51 -7.02 -3.41
CA TYR A 60 -0.39 -6.53 -4.23
C TYR A 60 -0.71 -6.54 -5.72
N ASP A 61 -1.28 -7.64 -6.22
CA ASP A 61 -1.62 -7.76 -7.65
C ASP A 61 -2.71 -6.75 -8.05
N ALA A 62 -3.73 -6.54 -7.19
CA ALA A 62 -4.80 -5.57 -7.42
C ALA A 62 -4.30 -4.12 -7.37
N ALA A 63 -3.46 -3.80 -6.39
CA ALA A 63 -2.84 -2.48 -6.25
C ALA A 63 -1.95 -2.17 -7.45
N GLY A 64 -1.14 -3.13 -7.90
CA GLY A 64 -0.31 -3.00 -9.10
C GLY A 64 -1.15 -2.72 -10.35
N ARG A 65 -2.24 -3.48 -10.58
CA ARG A 65 -3.16 -3.25 -11.71
C ARG A 65 -3.83 -1.87 -11.66
N HIS A 66 -4.34 -1.47 -10.50
CA HIS A 66 -4.99 -0.17 -10.34
C HIS A 66 -3.99 0.98 -10.55
N PHE A 67 -2.75 0.81 -10.11
CA PHE A 67 -1.70 1.79 -10.34
C PHE A 67 -1.34 1.89 -11.84
N ALA A 68 -1.25 0.75 -12.54
CA ALA A 68 -0.95 0.72 -13.98
C ALA A 68 -2.01 1.47 -14.78
N HIS A 69 -3.27 1.21 -14.47
CA HIS A 69 -4.39 1.87 -15.11
C HIS A 69 -4.41 3.38 -14.84
N ARG A 70 -3.97 3.83 -13.65
CA ARG A 70 -3.87 5.28 -13.36
C ARG A 70 -2.72 5.95 -14.11
N GLN A 71 -1.55 5.32 -14.22
CA GLN A 71 -0.42 5.89 -14.97
C GLN A 71 -0.72 5.95 -16.48
N SER A 72 -1.42 4.96 -17.03
CA SER A 72 -1.84 4.96 -18.44
C SER A 72 -2.81 6.09 -18.82
N LYS A 73 -3.47 6.74 -17.84
CA LYS A 73 -4.34 7.90 -18.08
C LYS A 73 -3.61 9.24 -17.95
N GLN A 74 -2.35 9.23 -17.50
CA GLN A 74 -1.54 10.43 -17.29
C GLN A 74 -0.57 10.71 -18.44
N TYR A 75 -0.49 9.81 -19.43
CA TYR A 75 0.22 9.96 -20.70
C TYR A 75 -0.78 9.87 -21.86
#